data_AF-A0A2E3DQF0-F1
#
_entry.id   AF-A0A2E3DQF0-F1
#
_cell.length_a   1.000
_cell.length_b   1.000
_cell.length_c   1.000
_cell.angle_alpha   90.00
_cell.angle_beta   90.00
_cell.angle_gamma   90.00
#
_symmetry.space_group_name_H-M   'P 1'
#
loop_
_entity.id
_entity.type
_entity.pdbx_description
1 polymer ?
#
loop_
_entity_poly.entity_id
_entity_poly.type
_entity_poly.pdbx_seq_one_letter_code
_entity_poly.pdbx_strand_id
1 'polypeptide(L)'
;MLGPGLTLDQLETKRMLNKWIVTVLVLLTSTQLPAQDPVKRAAREEVTATYEGVRTSQIRRYPIGVFDSGTGGLTILEQILKSDGFNNRTHHPQGDGKSDFEKESFIFLADQANMPYGNYPVIKKEQFLDDLIVKDADFLLGKEYFSLSGQNRQWSKSPVKAIVIACNTATAYGQADIEQVVQASGLDIKVIGVIDAGAKGAIEVLAQGEDASIAVVPTKGTVLSGAYPRAIKANAEQNHLKQKINVFQQGALGLAGSIDGAREFIQIEKPDNLPRDDYRGPSSDNDEAPIDLSILRRYGFDYSENRLLFNGSELKPTNIQLNSVENYIAYHLTTLMEQMRIAKEAPPLKSVVMGCTHFPFYQDAFANELRRLRNYKENDEYVYRGLMAEKIKLIDPAFFTARELYQSLSEDKRLNSKAANAQGTRGEFYVTVPSEGQSRERLNDVGGFTYEFKYGRLSGEVSSDFRAVPFDESNLGTGVLRRLQERVPTVWSLLSEFREQSDKVK
;
A
#
# COMPACT_ATOMS: atom_id res chain seq x y z
N MET A 1 42.34 -14.89 33.37
CA MET A 1 42.89 -16.21 33.05
C MET A 1 41.85 -16.95 32.24
N LEU A 2 42.09 -17.10 30.93
CA LEU A 2 41.28 -17.90 30.02
C LEU A 2 42.24 -18.80 29.26
N GLY A 3 41.91 -20.09 29.21
CA GLY A 3 42.44 -21.09 28.30
C GLY A 3 41.62 -22.38 28.47
N PRO A 4 41.61 -23.30 27.50
CA PRO A 4 41.63 -23.09 26.05
C PRO A 4 40.52 -23.89 25.30
N GLY A 5 40.19 -23.40 24.09
CA GLY A 5 39.83 -24.13 22.87
C GLY A 5 38.91 -25.37 22.91
N LEU A 6 37.73 -25.25 22.30
CA LEU A 6 37.05 -26.36 21.62
C LEU A 6 36.88 -26.00 20.14
N THR A 7 37.39 -26.87 19.27
CA THR A 7 37.44 -26.76 17.81
C THR A 7 36.11 -27.14 17.13
N LEU A 8 35.89 -26.56 15.94
CA LEU A 8 34.61 -26.48 15.22
C LEU A 8 34.04 -27.78 14.62
N ASP A 9 34.70 -28.94 14.75
CA ASP A 9 34.34 -30.16 14.01
C ASP A 9 33.37 -31.11 14.73
N GLN A 10 32.87 -30.75 15.92
CA GLN A 10 31.93 -31.59 16.70
C GLN A 10 30.51 -31.02 16.82
N LEU A 11 30.18 -29.95 16.08
CA LEU A 11 28.85 -29.32 16.10
C LEU A 11 27.97 -29.62 14.87
N GLU A 12 28.49 -30.27 13.83
CA GLU A 12 27.78 -30.39 12.55
C GLU A 12 26.70 -31.48 12.50
N THR A 13 26.77 -32.54 13.30
CA THR A 13 25.77 -33.62 13.25
C THR A 13 24.52 -33.34 14.11
N LYS A 14 24.62 -32.50 15.15
CA LYS A 14 23.45 -32.06 15.95
C LYS A 14 22.68 -30.90 15.32
N ARG A 15 23.31 -30.11 14.44
CA ARG A 15 22.67 -28.96 13.76
C ARG A 15 21.73 -29.39 12.63
N MET A 16 21.96 -30.55 12.00
CA MET A 16 21.03 -31.08 11.00
C MET A 16 19.79 -31.72 11.63
N LEU A 17 19.92 -32.47 12.73
CA LEU A 17 18.74 -33.10 13.36
C LEU A 17 17.82 -32.06 14.04
N ASN A 18 18.38 -31.02 14.67
CA ASN A 18 17.58 -29.92 15.24
C ASN A 18 16.97 -29.00 14.17
N LYS A 19 17.57 -28.87 12.98
CA LYS A 19 16.91 -28.17 11.86
C LYS A 19 15.69 -28.93 11.37
N TRP A 20 15.77 -30.26 11.20
CA TRP A 20 14.59 -31.04 10.81
C TRP A 20 13.52 -31.10 11.90
N ILE A 21 13.90 -31.26 13.17
CA ILE A 21 12.92 -31.31 14.27
C ILE A 21 12.30 -29.93 14.50
N VAL A 22 13.05 -28.82 14.49
CA VAL A 22 12.48 -27.48 14.67
C VAL A 22 11.71 -27.03 13.42
N THR A 23 12.14 -27.37 12.20
CA THR A 23 11.36 -27.08 10.99
C THR A 23 10.09 -27.92 10.94
N VAL A 24 10.10 -29.19 11.37
CA VAL A 24 8.88 -30.03 11.48
C VAL A 24 7.99 -29.62 12.66
N LEU A 25 8.54 -29.17 13.80
CA LEU A 25 7.74 -28.67 14.92
C LEU A 25 7.13 -27.29 14.64
N VAL A 26 7.82 -26.42 13.90
CA VAL A 26 7.29 -25.13 13.43
C VAL A 26 6.31 -25.32 12.25
N LEU A 27 6.52 -26.34 11.40
CA LEU A 27 5.53 -26.75 10.39
C LEU A 27 4.29 -27.42 11.00
N LEU A 28 4.36 -27.94 12.22
CA LEU A 28 3.21 -28.59 12.89
C LEU A 28 2.44 -27.67 13.83
N THR A 29 2.90 -26.44 14.08
CA THR A 29 2.20 -25.48 14.98
C THR A 29 1.64 -24.24 14.28
N SER A 30 1.76 -24.10 12.95
CA SER A 30 1.19 -22.96 12.21
C SER A 30 0.30 -23.31 11.01
N THR A 31 -0.20 -24.55 10.90
CA THR A 31 -1.06 -24.99 9.78
C THR A 31 -2.55 -24.99 10.11
N GLN A 32 -2.95 -24.49 11.27
CA GLN A 32 -4.35 -24.22 11.55
C GLN A 32 -4.54 -22.72 11.41
N LEU A 33 -5.29 -22.30 10.36
CA LEU A 33 -6.13 -21.11 10.47
C LEU A 33 -6.69 -21.14 11.89
N PRO A 34 -6.46 -20.13 12.74
CA PRO A 34 -6.95 -20.19 14.11
C PRO A 34 -8.43 -20.51 13.99
N ALA A 35 -8.84 -21.68 14.48
CA ALA A 35 -10.17 -22.26 14.24
C ALA A 35 -11.32 -21.41 14.84
N GLN A 36 -10.98 -20.21 15.32
CA GLN A 36 -11.78 -19.24 16.04
C GLN A 36 -12.02 -17.93 15.25
N ASP A 37 -11.35 -17.69 14.12
CA ASP A 37 -11.62 -16.48 13.31
C ASP A 37 -12.81 -16.71 12.36
N PRO A 38 -13.97 -16.08 12.62
CA PRO A 38 -15.18 -16.32 11.84
C PRO A 38 -15.08 -15.77 10.41
N VAL A 39 -14.33 -14.67 10.19
CA VAL A 39 -14.20 -14.03 8.88
C VAL A 39 -13.32 -14.88 7.97
N LYS A 40 -12.15 -15.32 8.48
CA LYS A 40 -11.25 -16.19 7.70
C LYS A 40 -11.86 -17.55 7.42
N ARG A 41 -12.66 -18.10 8.34
CA ARG A 41 -13.42 -19.34 8.11
C ARG A 41 -14.46 -19.14 6.99
N ALA A 42 -15.25 -18.08 7.05
CA ALA A 42 -16.26 -17.79 6.02
C ALA A 42 -15.62 -17.60 4.64
N ALA A 43 -14.53 -16.83 4.56
CA ALA A 43 -13.75 -16.67 3.33
C ALA A 43 -13.22 -18.01 2.81
N ARG A 44 -12.64 -18.85 3.67
CA ARG A 44 -12.17 -20.19 3.26
C ARG A 44 -13.31 -21.03 2.67
N GLU A 45 -14.48 -21.04 3.29
CA GLU A 45 -15.65 -21.81 2.84
C GLU A 45 -16.13 -21.33 1.46
N GLU A 46 -16.30 -20.02 1.29
CA GLU A 46 -16.73 -19.39 0.03
C GLU A 46 -15.70 -19.62 -1.10
N VAL A 47 -14.42 -19.43 -0.79
CA VAL A 47 -13.31 -19.69 -1.72
C VAL A 47 -13.27 -21.18 -2.10
N THR A 48 -13.44 -22.09 -1.14
CA THR A 48 -13.46 -23.54 -1.45
C THR A 48 -14.61 -23.86 -2.42
N ALA A 49 -15.81 -23.34 -2.16
CA ALA A 49 -16.97 -23.54 -3.01
C ALA A 49 -16.78 -22.94 -4.41
N THR A 50 -16.15 -21.77 -4.51
CA THR A 50 -15.92 -21.08 -5.80
C THR A 50 -15.02 -21.86 -6.75
N TYR A 51 -14.02 -22.58 -6.20
CA TYR A 51 -13.03 -23.33 -6.97
C TYR A 51 -13.27 -24.85 -6.98
N GLU A 52 -14.31 -25.34 -6.31
CA GLU A 52 -14.66 -26.76 -6.30
C GLU A 52 -14.88 -27.29 -7.73
N GLY A 53 -14.21 -28.39 -8.07
CA GLY A 53 -14.26 -29.00 -9.41
C GLY A 53 -13.59 -28.19 -10.53
N VAL A 54 -13.00 -27.02 -10.24
CA VAL A 54 -12.29 -26.21 -11.24
C VAL A 54 -10.90 -26.78 -11.49
N ARG A 55 -10.61 -27.17 -12.72
CA ARG A 55 -9.28 -27.68 -13.11
C ARG A 55 -8.23 -26.58 -13.02
N THR A 56 -7.01 -26.92 -12.60
CA THR A 56 -5.86 -25.99 -12.57
C THR A 56 -5.62 -25.30 -13.92
N SER A 57 -5.82 -26.00 -15.04
CA SER A 57 -5.68 -25.42 -16.38
C SER A 57 -6.70 -24.31 -16.68
N GLN A 58 -7.86 -24.34 -16.03
CA GLN A 58 -8.88 -23.31 -16.12
C GLN A 58 -8.53 -22.12 -15.22
N ILE A 59 -8.07 -22.39 -13.98
CA ILE A 59 -7.60 -21.32 -13.06
C ILE A 59 -6.51 -20.48 -13.71
N ARG A 60 -5.57 -21.09 -14.46
CA ARG A 60 -4.51 -20.35 -15.18
C ARG A 60 -5.01 -19.29 -16.17
N ARG A 61 -6.26 -19.39 -16.62
CA ARG A 61 -6.89 -18.44 -17.55
C ARG A 61 -7.70 -17.35 -16.85
N TYR A 62 -7.85 -17.43 -15.53
CA TYR A 62 -8.53 -16.39 -14.76
C TYR A 62 -7.72 -15.09 -14.75
N PRO A 63 -8.39 -13.94 -14.55
CA PRO A 63 -7.74 -12.64 -14.39
C PRO A 63 -6.78 -12.59 -13.21
N ILE A 64 -5.93 -11.57 -13.21
CA ILE A 64 -5.16 -11.15 -12.05
C ILE A 64 -6.01 -10.17 -11.24
N GLY A 65 -6.22 -10.47 -9.96
CA GLY A 65 -6.89 -9.57 -9.02
C GLY A 65 -5.91 -8.56 -8.44
N VAL A 66 -6.34 -7.31 -8.29
CA VAL A 66 -5.58 -6.24 -7.64
C VAL A 66 -6.52 -5.52 -6.69
N PHE A 67 -6.13 -5.29 -5.44
CA PHE A 67 -6.92 -4.46 -4.54
C PHE A 67 -6.09 -3.45 -3.75
N ASP A 68 -6.72 -2.33 -3.41
CA ASP A 68 -6.22 -1.32 -2.50
C ASP A 68 -7.36 -0.79 -1.63
N SER A 69 -7.02 -0.14 -0.53
CA SER A 69 -7.96 0.58 0.34
C SER A 69 -8.70 1.73 -0.34
N GLY A 70 -8.35 2.09 -1.58
CA GLY A 70 -8.97 3.15 -2.37
C GLY A 70 -8.41 3.18 -3.78
N THR A 71 -8.43 4.35 -4.43
CA THR A 71 -8.04 4.46 -5.85
C THR A 71 -6.52 4.54 -6.09
N GLY A 72 -5.71 4.72 -5.04
CA GLY A 72 -4.25 4.81 -5.15
C GLY A 72 -3.61 3.61 -5.85
N GLY A 73 -4.13 2.40 -5.64
CA GLY A 73 -3.64 1.15 -6.20
C GLY A 73 -3.72 1.06 -7.72
N LEU A 74 -4.48 1.94 -8.36
CA LEU A 74 -4.50 2.05 -9.83
C LEU A 74 -3.12 2.46 -10.38
N THR A 75 -2.24 3.07 -9.58
CA THR A 75 -0.83 3.31 -9.95
C THR A 75 -0.03 2.03 -10.13
N ILE A 76 -0.26 1.04 -9.24
CA ILE A 76 0.36 -0.28 -9.33
C ILE A 76 -0.13 -0.97 -10.60
N LEU A 77 -1.45 -0.92 -10.86
CA LEU A 77 -2.02 -1.50 -12.07
C LEU A 77 -1.52 -0.81 -13.35
N GLU A 78 -1.37 0.52 -13.35
CA GLU A 78 -0.79 1.25 -14.47
C GLU A 78 0.65 0.80 -14.76
N GLN A 79 1.46 0.61 -13.72
CA GLN A 79 2.82 0.08 -13.89
C GLN A 79 2.84 -1.37 -14.38
N ILE A 80 1.95 -2.23 -13.88
CA ILE A 80 1.80 -3.60 -14.38
C ILE A 80 1.47 -3.57 -15.88
N LEU A 81 0.48 -2.77 -16.29
CA LEU A 81 0.05 -2.69 -17.68
C LEU A 81 1.14 -2.15 -18.62
N LYS A 82 2.03 -1.29 -18.13
CA LYS A 82 3.11 -0.66 -18.91
C LYS A 82 4.47 -1.35 -18.82
N SER A 83 4.62 -2.33 -17.92
CA SER A 83 5.88 -3.05 -17.74
C SER A 83 6.28 -3.77 -19.03
N ASP A 84 7.54 -3.62 -19.42
CA ASP A 84 8.22 -4.33 -20.52
C ASP A 84 9.64 -4.65 -20.04
N GLY A 85 9.71 -5.32 -18.89
CA GLY A 85 10.96 -5.70 -18.24
C GLY A 85 11.53 -7.01 -18.78
N PHE A 86 10.70 -7.80 -19.47
CA PHE A 86 11.03 -9.16 -19.88
C PHE A 86 10.69 -9.41 -21.34
N ASN A 87 11.42 -10.36 -21.92
CA ASN A 87 11.05 -10.86 -23.24
C ASN A 87 9.89 -11.84 -23.09
N ASN A 88 8.75 -11.54 -23.71
CA ASN A 88 7.49 -12.28 -23.53
C ASN A 88 7.51 -13.73 -24.04
N ARG A 89 8.56 -14.11 -24.78
CA ARG A 89 8.78 -15.48 -25.27
C ARG A 89 9.79 -16.27 -24.44
N THR A 90 10.88 -15.62 -24.03
CA THR A 90 12.01 -16.29 -23.35
C THR A 90 12.01 -16.08 -21.85
N HIS A 91 11.23 -15.11 -21.35
CA HIS A 91 11.17 -14.66 -19.97
C HIS A 91 12.51 -14.16 -19.41
N HIS A 92 13.50 -13.93 -20.27
CA HIS A 92 14.75 -13.31 -19.85
C HIS A 92 14.56 -11.83 -19.52
N PRO A 93 15.29 -11.29 -18.53
CA PRO A 93 15.26 -9.86 -18.19
C PRO A 93 15.85 -9.01 -19.31
N GLN A 94 14.98 -8.57 -20.22
CA GLN A 94 15.21 -7.59 -21.27
C GLN A 94 13.90 -7.44 -22.05
N GLY A 95 13.27 -6.26 -22.01
CA GLY A 95 12.03 -5.97 -22.71
C GLY A 95 12.10 -6.27 -24.21
N ASP A 96 10.96 -6.64 -24.79
CA ASP A 96 10.81 -6.93 -26.22
C ASP A 96 9.94 -5.91 -26.99
N GLY A 97 9.68 -4.77 -26.35
CA GLY A 97 8.86 -3.69 -26.90
C GLY A 97 7.37 -3.93 -26.73
N LYS A 98 6.97 -4.94 -25.95
CA LYS A 98 5.58 -5.28 -25.67
C LYS A 98 5.34 -5.40 -24.18
N SER A 99 4.16 -4.97 -23.75
CA SER A 99 3.74 -5.12 -22.35
C SER A 99 3.86 -6.58 -21.91
N ASP A 100 4.56 -6.79 -20.79
CA ASP A 100 4.73 -8.06 -20.08
C ASP A 100 3.39 -8.76 -19.80
N PHE A 101 2.33 -7.95 -19.68
CA PHE A 101 0.97 -8.38 -19.33
C PHE A 101 -0.04 -8.15 -20.47
N GLU A 102 0.42 -8.05 -21.74
CA GLU A 102 -0.43 -7.79 -22.93
C GLU A 102 -1.62 -8.76 -23.02
N LYS A 103 -1.42 -10.02 -22.62
CA LYS A 103 -2.41 -11.10 -22.74
C LYS A 103 -3.24 -11.33 -21.47
N GLU A 104 -2.96 -10.59 -20.42
CA GLU A 104 -3.64 -10.71 -19.13
C GLU A 104 -4.86 -9.79 -19.04
N SER A 105 -5.87 -10.26 -18.31
CA SER A 105 -7.02 -9.48 -17.87
C SER A 105 -6.98 -9.26 -16.37
N PHE A 106 -7.67 -8.22 -15.90
CA PHE A 106 -7.55 -7.74 -14.54
C PHE A 106 -8.91 -7.54 -13.87
N ILE A 107 -8.96 -7.79 -12.55
CA ILE A 107 -10.04 -7.28 -11.69
C ILE A 107 -9.41 -6.36 -10.67
N PHE A 108 -9.92 -5.14 -10.57
CA PHE A 108 -9.49 -4.17 -9.57
C PHE A 108 -10.60 -3.92 -8.53
N LEU A 109 -10.25 -3.90 -7.25
CA LEU A 109 -11.12 -3.47 -6.15
C LEU A 109 -10.49 -2.28 -5.40
N ALA A 110 -11.26 -1.21 -5.23
CA ALA A 110 -10.97 -0.14 -4.27
C ALA A 110 -11.90 -0.24 -3.05
N ASP A 111 -11.38 -0.46 -1.85
CA ASP A 111 -12.18 -0.45 -0.61
C ASP A 111 -12.47 0.96 -0.07
N GLN A 112 -13.04 1.81 -0.93
CA GLN A 112 -13.28 3.22 -0.66
C GLN A 112 -14.15 3.47 0.58
N ALA A 113 -15.12 2.59 0.87
CA ALA A 113 -16.00 2.72 2.03
C ALA A 113 -15.21 2.73 3.36
N ASN A 114 -14.09 2.02 3.42
CA ASN A 114 -13.30 1.85 4.64
C ASN A 114 -11.95 2.58 4.60
N MET A 115 -11.64 3.30 3.52
CA MET A 115 -10.43 4.13 3.41
C MET A 115 -10.36 5.22 4.49
N PRO A 116 -9.18 5.63 4.99
CA PRO A 116 -7.85 5.03 4.79
C PRO A 116 -7.47 3.95 5.80
N TYR A 117 -6.87 2.87 5.31
CA TYR A 117 -6.41 1.74 6.14
C TYR A 117 -5.29 2.14 7.13
N GLY A 118 -4.46 3.11 6.76
CA GLY A 118 -3.33 3.55 7.57
C GLY A 118 -3.69 4.09 8.96
N ASN A 119 -4.96 4.42 9.22
CA ASN A 119 -5.43 4.93 10.50
C ASN A 119 -5.82 3.83 11.49
N TYR A 120 -6.30 2.67 11.02
CA TYR A 120 -6.82 1.61 11.91
C TYR A 120 -5.79 1.15 12.97
N PRO A 121 -4.51 0.93 12.64
CA PRO A 121 -3.53 0.56 13.68
C PRO A 121 -3.21 1.69 14.66
N VAL A 122 -3.30 2.96 14.22
CA VAL A 122 -3.05 4.12 15.10
C VAL A 122 -4.06 4.15 16.25
N ILE A 123 -5.30 3.76 15.95
CA ILE A 123 -6.40 3.69 16.93
C ILE A 123 -6.63 2.28 17.48
N LYS A 124 -5.67 1.36 17.29
CA LYS A 124 -5.69 -0.02 17.82
C LYS A 124 -6.86 -0.88 17.31
N LYS A 125 -7.12 -0.81 16.00
CA LYS A 125 -8.16 -1.57 15.27
C LYS A 125 -7.57 -2.52 14.23
N GLU A 126 -6.40 -3.07 14.50
CA GLU A 126 -5.65 -3.96 13.61
C GLU A 126 -6.42 -5.24 13.25
N GLN A 127 -7.16 -5.82 14.20
CA GLN A 127 -7.96 -7.02 13.95
C GLN A 127 -9.12 -6.75 12.98
N PHE A 128 -9.78 -5.60 13.09
CA PHE A 128 -10.84 -5.24 12.16
C PHE A 128 -10.28 -4.87 10.78
N LEU A 129 -9.09 -4.26 10.74
CA LEU A 129 -8.38 -4.04 9.49
C LEU A 129 -8.07 -5.37 8.78
N ASP A 130 -7.61 -6.39 9.51
CA ASP A 130 -7.37 -7.73 8.96
C ASP A 130 -8.66 -8.34 8.37
N ASP A 131 -9.80 -8.24 9.07
CA ASP A 131 -11.09 -8.68 8.53
C ASP A 131 -11.43 -8.01 7.19
N LEU A 132 -11.20 -6.69 7.07
CA LEU A 132 -11.45 -5.96 5.83
C LEU A 132 -10.55 -6.47 4.69
N ILE A 133 -9.26 -6.66 4.97
CA ILE A 133 -8.29 -7.14 3.98
C ILE A 133 -8.63 -8.55 3.49
N VAL A 134 -9.06 -9.44 4.40
CA VAL A 134 -9.51 -10.78 4.05
C VAL A 134 -10.79 -10.72 3.21
N LYS A 135 -11.74 -9.84 3.53
CA LYS A 135 -12.97 -9.64 2.75
C LYS A 135 -12.68 -9.09 1.34
N ASP A 136 -11.71 -8.20 1.20
CA ASP A 136 -11.28 -7.69 -0.12
C ASP A 136 -10.67 -8.80 -0.99
N ALA A 137 -9.85 -9.67 -0.39
CA ALA A 137 -9.31 -10.83 -1.07
C ALA A 137 -10.39 -11.87 -1.41
N ASP A 138 -11.33 -12.13 -0.50
CA ASP A 138 -12.49 -12.99 -0.72
C ASP A 138 -13.35 -12.48 -1.89
N PHE A 139 -13.60 -11.18 -1.97
CA PHE A 139 -14.26 -10.57 -3.13
C PHE A 139 -13.53 -10.91 -4.43
N LEU A 140 -12.21 -10.74 -4.51
CA LEU A 140 -11.44 -11.06 -5.72
C LEU A 140 -11.50 -12.56 -6.07
N LEU A 141 -11.42 -13.42 -5.05
CA LEU A 141 -11.45 -14.87 -5.22
C LEU A 141 -12.84 -15.40 -5.59
N GLY A 142 -13.91 -14.72 -5.15
CA GLY A 142 -15.30 -15.08 -5.40
C GLY A 142 -15.86 -14.59 -6.75
N LYS A 143 -17.16 -14.81 -6.94
CA LYS A 143 -17.92 -14.37 -8.14
C LYS A 143 -18.94 -13.28 -7.87
N GLU A 144 -19.18 -12.97 -6.59
CA GLU A 144 -20.21 -12.02 -6.17
C GLU A 144 -19.79 -10.57 -6.41
N TYR A 145 -20.75 -9.73 -6.79
CA TYR A 145 -20.72 -8.27 -6.69
C TYR A 145 -22.17 -7.74 -6.60
N PHE A 146 -22.34 -6.43 -6.42
CA PHE A 146 -23.66 -5.80 -6.38
C PHE A 146 -23.87 -4.89 -7.60
N SER A 147 -25.10 -4.83 -8.12
CA SER A 147 -25.45 -3.83 -9.13
C SER A 147 -25.27 -2.41 -8.60
N LEU A 148 -24.97 -1.45 -9.49
CA LEU A 148 -24.84 -0.04 -9.14
C LEU A 148 -26.11 0.48 -8.43
N SER A 149 -27.27 0.27 -9.05
CA SER A 149 -28.57 0.56 -8.46
C SER A 149 -29.11 -0.66 -7.71
N GLY A 150 -29.43 -0.50 -6.42
CA GLY A 150 -30.13 -1.50 -5.61
C GLY A 150 -29.24 -2.49 -4.85
N GLN A 151 -29.90 -3.42 -4.16
CA GLN A 151 -29.31 -4.46 -3.31
C GLN A 151 -29.11 -5.80 -4.04
N ASN A 152 -29.24 -5.81 -5.36
CA ASN A 152 -29.22 -7.06 -6.11
C ASN A 152 -27.79 -7.59 -6.23
N ARG A 153 -27.56 -8.73 -5.60
CA ARG A 153 -26.35 -9.52 -5.79
C ARG A 153 -26.30 -10.10 -7.19
N GLN A 154 -25.10 -10.15 -7.73
CA GLN A 154 -24.76 -10.66 -9.06
C GLN A 154 -23.61 -11.65 -8.90
N TRP A 155 -23.61 -12.72 -9.69
CA TRP A 155 -22.59 -13.80 -9.63
C TRP A 155 -21.79 -13.97 -10.92
N SER A 156 -21.76 -12.94 -11.77
CA SER A 156 -21.13 -12.99 -13.10
C SER A 156 -19.67 -12.52 -13.12
N LYS A 157 -19.11 -12.06 -11.98
CA LYS A 157 -17.70 -11.70 -11.87
C LYS A 157 -16.83 -12.95 -11.96
N SER A 158 -15.70 -12.86 -12.65
CA SER A 158 -14.74 -13.97 -12.66
C SER A 158 -13.98 -14.05 -11.32
N PRO A 159 -13.63 -15.26 -10.86
CA PRO A 159 -12.59 -15.44 -9.84
C PRO A 159 -11.19 -15.18 -10.43
N VAL A 160 -10.13 -15.16 -9.63
CA VAL A 160 -8.76 -14.74 -10.04
C VAL A 160 -7.71 -15.86 -9.96
N LYS A 161 -6.59 -15.73 -10.67
CA LYS A 161 -5.45 -16.68 -10.63
C LYS A 161 -4.29 -16.26 -9.76
N ALA A 162 -4.25 -14.97 -9.43
CA ALA A 162 -3.25 -14.31 -8.60
C ALA A 162 -3.87 -13.05 -8.01
N ILE A 163 -3.36 -12.63 -6.86
CA ILE A 163 -3.77 -11.41 -6.14
C ILE A 163 -2.53 -10.53 -5.99
N VAL A 164 -2.70 -9.24 -6.32
CA VAL A 164 -1.76 -8.18 -5.98
C VAL A 164 -2.39 -7.33 -4.89
N ILE A 165 -1.76 -7.29 -3.72
CA ILE A 165 -2.12 -6.39 -2.64
C ILE A 165 -1.41 -5.07 -2.91
N ALA A 166 -2.07 -4.16 -3.62
CA ALA A 166 -1.48 -2.86 -3.98
C ALA A 166 -1.30 -1.96 -2.74
N CYS A 167 -2.15 -2.09 -1.72
CA CYS A 167 -2.02 -1.30 -0.51
C CYS A 167 -0.81 -1.72 0.34
N ASN A 168 0.04 -0.76 0.72
CA ASN A 168 1.14 -1.00 1.65
C ASN A 168 0.63 -1.41 3.03
N THR A 169 -0.43 -0.77 3.53
CA THR A 169 -1.00 -1.10 4.84
C THR A 169 -1.68 -2.47 4.82
N ALA A 170 -2.41 -2.81 3.75
CA ALA A 170 -2.99 -4.15 3.63
C ALA A 170 -1.91 -5.23 3.52
N THR A 171 -0.84 -4.97 2.77
CA THR A 171 0.30 -5.90 2.67
C THR A 171 0.91 -6.16 4.06
N ALA A 172 1.07 -5.11 4.88
CA ALA A 172 1.67 -5.22 6.20
C ALA A 172 0.84 -6.05 7.21
N TYR A 173 -0.49 -6.05 7.08
CA TYR A 173 -1.39 -6.62 8.07
C TYR A 173 -2.09 -7.90 7.62
N GLY A 174 -2.40 -8.08 6.34
CA GLY A 174 -3.26 -9.18 5.88
C GLY A 174 -2.66 -10.11 4.83
N GLN A 175 -1.44 -9.86 4.30
CA GLN A 175 -0.86 -10.75 3.27
C GLN A 175 -0.76 -12.21 3.76
N ALA A 176 -0.21 -12.41 4.97
CA ALA A 176 -0.03 -13.75 5.53
C ALA A 176 -1.37 -14.46 5.80
N ASP A 177 -2.42 -13.72 6.12
CA ASP A 177 -3.75 -14.28 6.38
C ASP A 177 -4.47 -14.64 5.08
N ILE A 178 -4.33 -13.84 4.01
CA ILE A 178 -4.79 -14.19 2.66
C ILE A 178 -4.09 -15.46 2.17
N GLU A 179 -2.76 -15.54 2.34
CA GLU A 179 -1.99 -16.74 1.98
C GLU A 179 -2.48 -17.98 2.74
N GLN A 180 -2.78 -17.85 4.04
CA GLN A 180 -3.35 -18.93 4.84
C GLN A 180 -4.74 -19.36 4.35
N VAL A 181 -5.63 -18.42 4.03
CA VAL A 181 -6.97 -18.73 3.48
C VAL A 181 -6.84 -19.49 2.16
N VAL A 182 -6.01 -19.00 1.23
CA VAL A 182 -5.75 -19.64 -0.06
C VAL A 182 -5.22 -21.07 0.13
N GLN A 183 -4.21 -21.24 0.99
CA GLN A 183 -3.61 -22.56 1.26
C GLN A 183 -4.62 -23.53 1.90
N ALA A 184 -5.42 -23.05 2.86
CA ALA A 184 -6.42 -23.87 3.54
C ALA A 184 -7.62 -24.25 2.67
N SER A 185 -7.85 -23.52 1.57
CA SER A 185 -8.80 -23.87 0.51
C SER A 185 -8.19 -24.84 -0.53
N GLY A 186 -6.95 -25.30 -0.34
CA GLY A 186 -6.28 -26.23 -1.25
C GLY A 186 -5.85 -25.60 -2.58
N LEU A 187 -5.71 -24.27 -2.62
CA LEU A 187 -5.37 -23.52 -3.82
C LEU A 187 -3.90 -23.11 -3.81
N ASP A 188 -3.34 -22.98 -5.01
CA ASP A 188 -2.04 -22.36 -5.26
C ASP A 188 -2.29 -21.09 -6.06
N ILE A 189 -2.84 -20.06 -5.40
CA ILE A 189 -3.02 -18.72 -5.96
C ILE A 189 -1.90 -17.84 -5.40
N LYS A 190 -1.19 -17.14 -6.28
CA LYS A 190 -0.08 -16.28 -5.86
C LYS A 190 -0.60 -15.00 -5.23
N VAL A 191 -0.04 -14.62 -4.09
CA VAL A 191 -0.34 -13.37 -3.39
C VAL A 191 0.94 -12.54 -3.39
N ILE A 192 0.91 -11.39 -4.08
CA ILE A 192 2.06 -10.51 -4.23
C ILE A 192 1.77 -9.20 -3.49
N GLY A 193 2.66 -8.82 -2.58
CA GLY A 193 2.56 -7.57 -1.81
C GLY A 193 3.60 -6.54 -2.23
N VAL A 194 3.33 -5.27 -1.94
CA VAL A 194 4.20 -4.16 -2.38
C VAL A 194 5.40 -3.88 -1.46
N ILE A 195 5.41 -4.40 -0.22
CA ILE A 195 6.46 -4.08 0.77
C ILE A 195 7.80 -4.71 0.40
N ASP A 196 7.81 -6.00 0.06
CA ASP A 196 9.04 -6.69 -0.32
C ASP A 196 9.61 -6.12 -1.61
N ALA A 197 8.75 -5.80 -2.58
CA ALA A 197 9.10 -5.07 -3.79
C ALA A 197 9.78 -3.72 -3.50
N GLY A 198 9.22 -2.91 -2.59
CA GLY A 198 9.84 -1.65 -2.16
C GLY A 198 11.17 -1.85 -1.44
N ALA A 199 11.30 -2.88 -0.61
CA ALA A 199 12.53 -3.23 0.08
C ALA A 199 13.64 -3.67 -0.89
N LYS A 200 13.33 -4.52 -1.87
CA LYS A 200 14.24 -4.92 -2.96
C LYS A 200 14.77 -3.70 -3.70
N GLY A 201 13.88 -2.80 -4.10
CA GLY A 201 14.28 -1.57 -4.80
C GLY A 201 15.20 -0.67 -3.97
N ALA A 202 14.97 -0.60 -2.66
CA ALA A 202 15.83 0.17 -1.76
C ALA A 202 17.23 -0.43 -1.62
N ILE A 203 17.35 -1.75 -1.65
CA ILE A 203 18.62 -2.49 -1.59
C ILE A 203 19.38 -2.43 -2.92
N GLU A 204 18.71 -2.59 -4.06
CA GLU A 204 19.32 -2.60 -5.39
C GLU A 204 20.03 -1.29 -5.75
N VAL A 205 19.61 -0.17 -5.18
CA VAL A 205 20.24 1.14 -5.44
C VAL A 205 21.46 1.43 -4.56
N LEU A 206 21.77 0.56 -3.59
CA LEU A 206 22.95 0.74 -2.73
C LEU A 206 24.21 0.23 -3.42
N ALA A 207 25.29 1.01 -3.33
CA ALA A 207 26.62 0.55 -3.71
C ALA A 207 27.14 -0.46 -2.68
N GLN A 208 27.82 -1.52 -3.13
CA GLN A 208 28.44 -2.48 -2.23
C GLN A 208 29.58 -1.83 -1.42
N GLY A 209 29.62 -2.12 -0.12
CA GLY A 209 30.70 -1.66 0.76
C GLY A 209 30.59 -0.24 1.28
N GLU A 210 29.56 0.53 0.89
CA GLU A 210 29.29 1.86 1.46
C GLU A 210 28.18 1.80 2.51
N ASP A 211 28.48 2.30 3.72
CA ASP A 211 27.46 2.52 4.74
C ASP A 211 26.39 3.50 4.24
N ALA A 212 25.13 3.18 4.51
CA ALA A 212 23.99 3.89 3.94
C ALA A 212 22.82 4.01 4.92
N SER A 213 22.06 5.08 4.78
CA SER A 213 20.71 5.17 5.35
C SER A 213 19.67 5.02 4.26
N ILE A 214 18.66 4.19 4.53
CA ILE A 214 17.41 4.08 3.76
C ILE A 214 16.32 4.73 4.60
N ALA A 215 15.58 5.67 4.03
CA ALA A 215 14.34 6.13 4.63
C ALA A 215 13.15 5.44 3.99
N VAL A 216 12.09 5.23 4.78
CA VAL A 216 10.78 4.81 4.30
C VAL A 216 9.77 5.81 4.79
N VAL A 217 8.93 6.29 3.89
CA VAL A 217 7.81 7.18 4.20
C VAL A 217 6.52 6.43 3.86
N PRO A 218 5.96 5.60 4.76
CA PRO A 218 4.69 4.92 4.53
C PRO A 218 3.58 5.55 5.39
N THR A 219 2.38 4.97 5.42
CA THR A 219 1.36 5.38 6.39
C THR A 219 1.83 5.11 7.83
N LYS A 220 1.28 5.85 8.81
CA LYS A 220 1.59 5.61 10.24
C LYS A 220 1.28 4.16 10.65
N GLY A 221 0.14 3.60 10.21
CA GLY A 221 -0.17 2.18 10.44
C GLY A 221 0.89 1.22 9.87
N THR A 222 1.41 1.49 8.67
CA THR A 222 2.49 0.67 8.09
C THR A 222 3.77 0.76 8.92
N VAL A 223 4.12 1.92 9.48
CA VAL A 223 5.26 2.04 10.41
C VAL A 223 5.08 1.14 11.63
N LEU A 224 3.88 1.17 12.24
CA LEU A 224 3.55 0.39 13.44
C LEU A 224 3.68 -1.13 13.23
N SER A 225 3.42 -1.61 12.00
CA SER A 225 3.60 -3.03 11.66
C SER A 225 5.06 -3.51 11.72
N GLY A 226 6.03 -2.60 11.57
CA GLY A 226 7.45 -2.93 11.42
C GLY A 226 7.82 -3.70 10.14
N ALA A 227 6.92 -3.76 9.14
CA ALA A 227 7.09 -4.59 7.95
C ALA A 227 8.29 -4.18 7.08
N TYR A 228 8.46 -2.87 6.81
CA TYR A 228 9.57 -2.38 5.98
C TYR A 228 10.97 -2.65 6.58
N PRO A 229 11.25 -2.34 7.86
CA PRO A 229 12.55 -2.69 8.46
C PRO A 229 12.86 -4.18 8.39
N ARG A 230 11.87 -5.07 8.60
CA ARG A 230 12.04 -6.52 8.46
C ARG A 230 12.37 -6.90 7.02
N ALA A 231 11.61 -6.38 6.04
CA ALA A 231 11.81 -6.68 4.63
C ALA A 231 13.16 -6.16 4.11
N ILE A 232 13.56 -4.94 4.46
CA ILE A 232 14.86 -4.36 4.08
C ILE A 232 16.01 -5.19 4.67
N LYS A 233 15.90 -5.57 5.95
CA LYS A 233 16.90 -6.43 6.60
C LYS A 233 17.03 -7.78 5.89
N ALA A 234 15.91 -8.45 5.62
CA ALA A 234 15.89 -9.74 4.94
C ALA A 234 16.52 -9.65 3.53
N ASN A 235 16.19 -8.60 2.78
CA ASN A 235 16.76 -8.37 1.45
C ASN A 235 18.27 -8.05 1.51
N ALA A 236 18.74 -7.28 2.50
CA ALA A 236 20.16 -7.04 2.70
C ALA A 236 20.94 -8.33 3.00
N GLU A 237 20.38 -9.20 3.85
CA GLU A 237 20.95 -10.50 4.20
C GLU A 237 21.00 -11.45 2.99
N GLN A 238 19.92 -11.51 2.19
CA GLN A 238 19.85 -12.29 0.95
C GLN A 238 20.88 -11.84 -0.09
N ASN A 239 21.16 -10.53 -0.15
CA ASN A 239 22.17 -9.96 -1.06
C ASN A 239 23.59 -9.95 -0.45
N HIS A 240 23.79 -10.56 0.73
CA HIS A 240 25.08 -10.66 1.43
C HIS A 240 25.78 -9.30 1.63
N LEU A 241 25.00 -8.24 1.85
CA LEU A 241 25.54 -6.91 2.10
C LEU A 241 26.24 -6.87 3.46
N LYS A 242 27.48 -6.36 3.46
CA LYS A 242 28.34 -6.28 4.66
C LYS A 242 28.40 -4.88 5.28
N GLN A 243 27.98 -3.88 4.52
CA GLN A 243 27.91 -2.49 4.97
C GLN A 243 26.84 -2.28 6.04
N LYS A 244 26.99 -1.23 6.86
CA LYS A 244 25.96 -0.80 7.80
C LYS A 244 24.82 -0.14 7.05
N ILE A 245 23.61 -0.68 7.19
CA ILE A 245 22.38 -0.12 6.62
C ILE A 245 21.49 0.33 7.77
N ASN A 246 21.33 1.64 7.93
CA ASN A 246 20.37 2.21 8.85
C ASN A 246 19.02 2.39 8.15
N VAL A 247 17.93 2.05 8.82
CA VAL A 247 16.57 2.26 8.31
C VAL A 247 15.87 3.30 9.19
N PHE A 248 15.42 4.39 8.57
CA PHE A 248 14.60 5.43 9.21
C PHE A 248 13.17 5.36 8.67
N GLN A 249 12.18 5.53 9.53
CA GLN A 249 10.77 5.53 9.11
C GLN A 249 10.08 6.82 9.57
N GLN A 250 9.33 7.43 8.66
CA GLN A 250 8.41 8.52 8.99
C GLN A 250 6.99 8.12 8.59
N GLY A 251 6.13 7.93 9.59
CA GLY A 251 4.71 7.72 9.37
C GLY A 251 4.06 8.98 8.80
N ALA A 252 3.58 8.89 7.57
CA ALA A 252 2.96 9.99 6.85
C ALA A 252 1.46 10.12 7.18
N LEU A 253 1.16 10.45 8.45
CA LEU A 253 -0.22 10.60 8.92
C LEU A 253 -0.96 11.68 8.10
N GLY A 254 -2.11 11.31 7.54
CA GLY A 254 -2.97 12.21 6.78
C GLY A 254 -2.54 12.49 5.34
N LEU A 255 -1.30 12.21 4.93
CA LEU A 255 -0.84 12.50 3.56
C LEU A 255 -1.66 11.78 2.49
N ALA A 256 -1.88 10.46 2.63
CA ALA A 256 -2.69 9.70 1.67
C ALA A 256 -4.15 10.22 1.60
N GLY A 257 -4.76 10.49 2.76
CA GLY A 257 -6.09 11.08 2.82
C GLY A 257 -6.15 12.49 2.21
N SER A 258 -5.12 13.32 2.40
CA SER A 258 -5.03 14.65 1.80
C SER A 258 -4.93 14.59 0.27
N ILE A 259 -4.30 13.54 -0.27
CA ILE A 259 -4.21 13.33 -1.73
C ILE A 259 -5.60 12.98 -2.29
N ASP A 260 -6.37 12.16 -1.59
CA ASP A 260 -7.71 11.75 -2.01
C ASP A 260 -8.82 12.74 -1.62
N GLY A 261 -8.47 13.85 -0.96
CA GLY A 261 -9.45 14.87 -0.57
C GLY A 261 -10.31 14.49 0.64
N ALA A 262 -9.85 13.55 1.47
CA ALA A 262 -10.54 13.16 2.70
C ALA A 262 -10.67 14.37 3.64
N ARG A 263 -11.90 14.70 4.00
CA ARG A 263 -12.29 15.92 4.72
C ARG A 263 -11.56 16.10 6.04
N GLU A 264 -11.33 15.02 6.77
CA GLU A 264 -10.61 15.02 8.05
C GLU A 264 -9.12 15.42 7.89
N PHE A 265 -8.58 15.44 6.66
CA PHE A 265 -7.17 15.77 6.39
C PHE A 265 -6.99 17.01 5.50
N ILE A 266 -7.93 17.36 4.63
CA ILE A 266 -7.78 18.51 3.74
C ILE A 266 -9.12 19.12 3.35
N GLN A 267 -9.15 20.44 3.17
CA GLN A 267 -10.29 21.18 2.61
C GLN A 267 -9.76 22.38 1.81
N ILE A 268 -9.44 22.16 0.54
CA ILE A 268 -8.79 23.16 -0.33
C ILE A 268 -9.67 24.40 -0.54
N GLU A 269 -10.98 24.22 -0.69
CA GLU A 269 -11.93 25.31 -0.99
C GLU A 269 -12.50 25.99 0.28
N LYS A 270 -11.75 25.98 1.39
CA LYS A 270 -12.24 26.61 2.63
C LYS A 270 -12.18 28.15 2.53
N PRO A 271 -13.32 28.86 2.68
CA PRO A 271 -13.39 30.30 2.38
C PRO A 271 -12.85 31.22 3.49
N ASP A 272 -12.78 30.75 4.73
CA ASP A 272 -12.45 31.57 5.90
C ASP A 272 -10.97 31.50 6.33
N ASN A 273 -10.17 30.61 5.72
CA ASN A 273 -8.78 30.30 6.08
C ASN A 273 -8.54 29.96 7.57
N LEU A 274 -9.59 29.54 8.30
CA LEU A 274 -9.48 29.24 9.73
C LEU A 274 -9.20 27.75 9.97
N PRO A 275 -8.56 27.38 11.10
CA PRO A 275 -8.49 25.98 11.56
C PRO A 275 -9.87 25.34 11.72
N ARG A 276 -9.90 24.00 11.78
CA ARG A 276 -11.12 23.19 11.89
C ARG A 276 -11.04 22.19 13.04
N ASP A 277 -12.18 21.96 13.70
CA ASP A 277 -12.27 21.03 14.83
C ASP A 277 -12.27 19.55 14.40
N ASP A 278 -12.66 19.27 13.15
CA ASP A 278 -12.70 17.93 12.56
C ASP A 278 -11.39 17.53 11.87
N TYR A 279 -10.36 18.38 11.89
CA TYR A 279 -9.04 18.06 11.36
C TYR A 279 -8.32 17.00 12.21
N ARG A 280 -7.65 16.04 11.56
CA ARG A 280 -6.97 14.89 12.17
C ARG A 280 -5.53 14.71 11.67
N GLY A 281 -5.03 15.60 10.84
CA GLY A 281 -3.67 15.57 10.33
C GLY A 281 -2.63 16.10 11.33
N PRO A 282 -1.37 16.31 10.89
CA PRO A 282 -0.34 16.93 11.71
C PRO A 282 -0.74 18.31 12.20
N SER A 283 -0.59 18.54 13.50
CA SER A 283 -0.88 19.80 14.17
C SER A 283 -0.05 19.92 15.44
N SER A 284 -0.06 21.10 16.08
CA SER A 284 0.68 21.32 17.34
C SER A 284 0.12 20.55 18.54
N ASP A 285 -1.12 20.07 18.45
CA ASP A 285 -1.87 19.38 19.50
C ASP A 285 -2.16 17.90 19.18
N ASN A 286 -1.63 17.38 18.07
CA ASN A 286 -1.77 15.97 17.71
C ASN A 286 -0.54 15.18 18.17
N ASP A 287 -0.68 14.40 19.24
CA ASP A 287 0.41 13.58 19.82
C ASP A 287 0.99 12.55 18.83
N GLU A 288 0.21 12.11 17.84
CA GLU A 288 0.66 11.12 16.86
C GLU A 288 1.50 11.72 15.72
N ALA A 289 1.35 13.03 15.48
CA ALA A 289 2.06 13.79 14.46
C ALA A 289 2.21 15.27 14.87
N PRO A 290 3.01 15.56 15.91
CA PRO A 290 3.15 16.91 16.40
C PRO A 290 3.93 17.78 15.41
N ILE A 291 3.47 19.01 15.20
CA ILE A 291 4.26 20.07 14.56
C ILE A 291 5.11 20.75 15.64
N ASP A 292 6.43 20.55 15.58
CA ASP A 292 7.36 21.18 16.53
C ASP A 292 7.57 22.65 16.17
N LEU A 293 6.94 23.53 16.95
CA LEU A 293 7.01 24.97 16.75
C LEU A 293 8.43 25.53 16.95
N SER A 294 9.33 24.83 17.66
CA SER A 294 10.72 25.27 17.86
C SER A 294 11.55 25.22 16.57
N ILE A 295 11.16 24.37 15.62
CA ILE A 295 11.80 24.23 14.31
C ILE A 295 10.86 24.65 13.17
N LEU A 296 9.85 25.48 13.45
CA LEU A 296 8.81 25.83 12.47
C LEU A 296 9.39 26.31 11.12
N ARG A 297 10.47 27.08 11.17
CA ARG A 297 11.18 27.59 9.99
C ARG A 297 11.83 26.50 9.12
N ARG A 298 12.17 25.34 9.70
CA ARG A 298 12.78 24.21 8.98
C ARG A 298 11.77 23.53 8.08
N TYR A 299 10.51 23.42 8.52
CA TYR A 299 9.42 22.85 7.72
C TYR A 299 9.21 23.62 6.42
N GLY A 300 9.40 24.94 6.42
CA GLY A 300 9.25 25.76 5.22
C GLY A 300 7.83 25.70 4.63
N PHE A 301 6.82 25.68 5.50
CA PHE A 301 5.43 25.65 5.06
C PHE A 301 5.07 26.84 4.18
N ASP A 302 4.24 26.57 3.19
CA ASP A 302 3.63 27.56 2.33
C ASP A 302 2.33 28.08 2.95
N TYR A 303 2.29 29.39 3.24
CA TYR A 303 1.17 30.10 3.86
C TYR A 303 0.20 30.69 2.82
N SER A 304 0.55 30.65 1.53
CA SER A 304 -0.27 31.22 0.46
C SER A 304 -1.55 30.42 0.23
N GLU A 305 -2.58 31.07 -0.32
CA GLU A 305 -3.76 30.40 -0.90
C GLU A 305 -4.42 29.35 0.01
N ASN A 306 -4.50 29.62 1.32
CA ASN A 306 -5.08 28.72 2.33
C ASN A 306 -4.43 27.32 2.38
N ARG A 307 -3.17 27.19 1.91
CA ARG A 307 -2.38 25.95 1.93
C ARG A 307 -1.95 25.54 3.34
N LEU A 308 -2.04 26.46 4.30
CA LEU A 308 -1.84 26.27 5.72
C LEU A 308 -2.92 27.05 6.47
N LEU A 309 -3.67 26.38 7.36
CA LEU A 309 -4.67 27.03 8.22
C LEU A 309 -4.05 27.23 9.60
N PHE A 310 -4.27 28.40 10.21
CA PHE A 310 -3.71 28.72 11.52
C PHE A 310 -4.49 29.86 12.18
N ASN A 311 -4.38 29.94 13.51
CA ASN A 311 -4.78 31.10 14.29
C ASN A 311 -3.59 32.05 14.49
N GLY A 312 -3.86 33.35 14.68
CA GLY A 312 -2.82 34.34 14.95
C GLY A 312 -2.25 34.98 13.67
N SER A 313 -0.92 35.05 13.56
CA SER A 313 -0.22 35.63 12.39
C SER A 313 0.87 34.69 11.88
N GLU A 314 1.32 34.85 10.64
CA GLU A 314 2.40 34.03 10.06
C GLU A 314 3.70 34.07 10.88
N LEU A 315 3.95 35.17 11.60
CA LEU A 315 5.11 35.33 12.48
C LEU A 315 4.98 34.54 13.80
N LYS A 316 3.74 34.29 14.25
CA LYS A 316 3.43 33.59 15.51
C LYS A 316 2.14 32.75 15.33
N PRO A 317 2.16 31.72 14.48
CA PRO A 317 0.98 30.93 14.22
C PRO A 317 0.71 29.97 15.39
N THR A 318 -0.56 29.73 15.68
CA THR A 318 -1.04 28.72 16.62
C THR A 318 -2.11 27.86 15.94
N ASN A 319 -2.40 26.66 16.47
CA ASN A 319 -3.36 25.72 15.86
C ASN A 319 -3.08 25.52 14.34
N ILE A 320 -1.85 25.14 14.02
CA ILE A 320 -1.42 24.96 12.64
C ILE A 320 -2.02 23.67 12.10
N GLN A 321 -2.67 23.76 10.94
CA GLN A 321 -3.24 22.63 10.20
C GLN A 321 -2.76 22.68 8.75
N LEU A 322 -2.27 21.55 8.25
CA LEU A 322 -1.78 21.43 6.89
C LEU A 322 -2.97 21.31 5.94
N ASN A 323 -2.99 22.14 4.89
CA ASN A 323 -4.10 22.17 3.93
C ASN A 323 -3.62 22.15 2.47
N SER A 324 -2.43 21.60 2.25
CA SER A 324 -1.89 21.27 0.93
C SER A 324 -1.04 20.01 1.01
N VAL A 325 -1.04 19.21 -0.05
CA VAL A 325 -0.24 17.97 -0.11
C VAL A 325 1.25 18.28 0.03
N GLU A 326 1.73 19.38 -0.53
CA GLU A 326 3.13 19.79 -0.41
C GLU A 326 3.51 20.13 1.03
N ASN A 327 2.64 20.78 1.81
CA ASN A 327 2.91 21.03 3.23
C ASN A 327 2.94 19.73 4.05
N TYR A 328 2.11 18.73 3.72
CA TYR A 328 2.23 17.39 4.30
C TYR A 328 3.59 16.74 3.98
N ILE A 329 4.04 16.83 2.72
CA ILE A 329 5.35 16.30 2.30
C ILE A 329 6.48 17.03 3.04
N ALA A 330 6.42 18.35 3.14
CA ALA A 330 7.40 19.16 3.85
C ALA A 330 7.48 18.81 5.34
N TYR A 331 6.33 18.64 6.00
CA TYR A 331 6.26 18.19 7.39
C TYR A 331 6.94 16.84 7.58
N HIS A 332 6.57 15.83 6.78
CA HIS A 332 7.08 14.47 6.95
C HIS A 332 8.56 14.37 6.60
N LEU A 333 9.03 14.96 5.49
CA LEU A 333 10.43 14.90 5.11
C LEU A 333 11.33 15.70 6.06
N THR A 334 10.89 16.85 6.55
CA THR A 334 11.64 17.59 7.57
C THR A 334 11.74 16.79 8.87
N THR A 335 10.63 16.21 9.34
CA THR A 335 10.62 15.39 10.56
C THR A 335 11.53 14.18 10.43
N LEU A 336 11.52 13.50 9.27
CA LEU A 336 12.45 12.42 8.95
C LEU A 336 13.92 12.87 9.04
N MET A 337 14.25 14.02 8.45
CA MET A 337 15.61 14.55 8.49
C MET A 337 16.04 14.98 9.89
N GLU A 338 15.12 15.47 10.72
CA GLU A 338 15.39 15.74 12.13
C GLU A 338 15.66 14.46 12.92
N GLN A 339 14.90 13.38 12.68
CA GLN A 339 15.21 12.07 13.29
C GLN A 339 16.64 11.62 12.94
N MET A 340 17.04 11.75 11.68
CA MET A 340 18.41 11.43 11.24
C MET A 340 19.46 12.36 11.87
N ARG A 341 19.16 13.66 12.01
CA ARG A 341 20.07 14.64 12.60
C ARG A 341 20.32 14.37 14.08
N ILE A 342 19.30 13.90 14.80
CA ILE A 342 19.37 13.54 16.22
C ILE A 342 20.07 12.18 16.40
N ALA A 343 19.87 11.25 15.47
CA ALA A 343 20.58 9.97 15.42
C ALA A 343 22.07 10.19 15.09
N LYS A 344 22.90 10.36 16.12
CA LYS A 344 24.36 10.52 15.99
C LYS A 344 24.95 9.43 15.09
N GLU A 345 25.86 9.82 14.19
CA GLU A 345 26.58 8.92 13.27
C GLU A 345 25.70 8.14 12.27
N ALA A 346 24.56 8.70 11.86
CA ALA A 346 23.80 8.16 10.74
C ALA A 346 24.61 8.29 9.43
N PRO A 347 24.82 7.20 8.67
CA PRO A 347 25.39 7.30 7.33
C PRO A 347 24.49 8.14 6.41
N PRO A 348 25.00 8.64 5.28
CA PRO A 348 24.20 9.47 4.38
C PRO A 348 22.93 8.76 3.88
N LEU A 349 21.83 9.51 3.80
CA LEU A 349 20.59 9.08 3.16
C LEU A 349 20.83 8.86 1.67
N LYS A 350 20.66 7.62 1.20
CA LYS A 350 20.87 7.23 -0.20
C LYS A 350 19.55 7.05 -0.96
N SER A 351 18.51 6.58 -0.27
CA SER A 351 17.21 6.33 -0.88
C SER A 351 16.04 6.60 0.07
N VAL A 352 14.89 6.96 -0.51
CA VAL A 352 13.61 7.12 0.18
C VAL A 352 12.59 6.24 -0.52
N VAL A 353 12.03 5.28 0.19
CA VAL A 353 10.92 4.45 -0.29
C VAL A 353 9.61 5.20 -0.06
N MET A 354 8.86 5.42 -1.14
CA MET A 354 7.51 5.97 -1.11
C MET A 354 6.53 4.84 -0.74
N GLY A 355 6.43 4.53 0.55
CA GLY A 355 5.72 3.36 1.08
C GLY A 355 4.20 3.50 1.13
N CYS A 356 3.59 4.18 0.15
CA CYS A 356 2.16 4.31 -0.03
C CYS A 356 1.85 4.52 -1.53
N THR A 357 0.76 3.94 -2.01
CA THR A 357 0.35 3.97 -3.43
C THR A 357 0.07 5.37 -3.96
N HIS A 358 -0.28 6.32 -3.08
CA HIS A 358 -0.56 7.70 -3.47
C HIS A 358 0.69 8.56 -3.71
N PHE A 359 1.81 8.23 -3.08
CA PHE A 359 2.96 9.13 -3.01
C PHE A 359 3.71 9.31 -4.35
N PRO A 360 3.80 8.30 -5.23
CA PRO A 360 4.36 8.48 -6.57
C PRO A 360 3.70 9.58 -7.41
N PHE A 361 2.42 9.92 -7.17
CA PHE A 361 1.76 11.05 -7.85
C PHE A 361 2.43 12.41 -7.56
N TYR A 362 3.13 12.51 -6.43
CA TYR A 362 3.83 13.70 -5.96
C TYR A 362 5.34 13.49 -5.88
N GLN A 363 5.89 12.56 -6.68
CA GLN A 363 7.33 12.26 -6.68
C GLN A 363 8.20 13.52 -6.89
N ASP A 364 7.76 14.45 -7.74
CA ASP A 364 8.47 15.72 -7.97
C ASP A 364 8.46 16.61 -6.74
N ALA A 365 7.36 16.66 -5.99
CA ALA A 365 7.28 17.40 -4.73
C ALA A 365 8.20 16.80 -3.67
N PHE A 366 8.25 15.46 -3.55
CA PHE A 366 9.22 14.76 -2.70
C PHE A 366 10.66 15.12 -3.08
N ALA A 367 11.00 15.08 -4.38
CA ALA A 367 12.34 15.38 -4.88
C ALA A 367 12.73 16.84 -4.63
N ASN A 368 11.80 17.78 -4.85
CA ASN A 368 11.99 19.20 -4.62
C ASN A 368 12.21 19.49 -3.13
N GLU A 369 11.44 18.86 -2.27
CA GLU A 369 11.55 19.04 -0.83
C GLU A 369 12.86 18.48 -0.27
N LEU A 370 13.29 17.28 -0.71
CA LEU A 370 14.62 16.75 -0.37
C LEU A 370 15.74 17.68 -0.84
N ARG A 371 15.60 18.31 -2.01
CA ARG A 371 16.56 19.30 -2.52
C ARG A 371 16.55 20.57 -1.66
N ARG A 372 15.38 21.05 -1.23
CA ARG A 372 15.24 22.18 -0.31
C ARG A 372 15.95 21.89 1.01
N LEU A 373 15.67 20.74 1.63
CA LEU A 373 16.29 20.30 2.88
C LEU A 373 17.81 20.17 2.75
N ARG A 374 18.32 19.55 1.67
CA ARG A 374 19.76 19.47 1.40
C ARG A 374 20.47 20.84 1.33
N ASN A 375 19.74 21.88 0.93
CA ASN A 375 20.25 23.24 0.78
C ASN A 375 19.84 24.18 1.91
N TYR A 376 19.08 23.70 2.90
CA TYR A 376 18.62 24.50 4.02
C TYR A 376 19.80 24.90 4.92
N LYS A 377 19.84 26.18 5.27
CA LYS A 377 20.91 26.78 6.08
C LYS A 377 20.34 27.48 7.31
N GLU A 378 21.07 27.36 8.41
CA GLU A 378 20.93 28.19 9.61
C GLU A 378 22.30 28.76 9.96
N ASN A 379 22.40 30.07 10.19
CA ASN A 379 23.67 30.76 10.47
C ASN A 379 24.77 30.44 9.43
N ASP A 380 24.40 30.45 8.15
CA ASP A 380 25.24 30.12 6.99
C ASP A 380 25.74 28.67 6.87
N GLU A 381 25.41 27.81 7.83
CA GLU A 381 25.76 26.39 7.85
C GLU A 381 24.63 25.50 7.33
N TYR A 382 24.99 24.45 6.58
CA TYR A 382 24.00 23.49 6.07
C TYR A 382 23.56 22.52 7.16
N VAL A 383 22.26 22.52 7.48
CA VAL A 383 21.71 21.71 8.57
C VAL A 383 21.71 20.21 8.23
N TYR A 384 21.30 19.86 7.01
CA TYR A 384 21.07 18.45 6.62
C TYR A 384 22.04 17.91 5.57
N ARG A 385 22.83 18.76 4.91
CA ARG A 385 23.63 18.37 3.75
C ARG A 385 24.60 17.22 4.03
N GLY A 386 25.21 17.18 5.22
CA GLY A 386 26.12 16.11 5.62
C GLY A 386 25.43 14.75 5.85
N LEU A 387 24.11 14.76 6.08
CA LEU A 387 23.30 13.55 6.32
C LEU A 387 22.70 12.98 5.03
N MET A 388 22.93 13.63 3.89
CA MET A 388 22.27 13.30 2.62
C MET A 388 23.33 13.06 1.56
N ALA A 389 23.16 11.98 0.78
CA ALA A 389 23.91 11.83 -0.46
C ALA A 389 23.58 12.98 -1.43
N GLU A 390 24.47 13.22 -2.40
CA GLU A 390 24.23 14.23 -3.44
C GLU A 390 22.97 13.92 -4.26
N LYS A 391 22.77 12.64 -4.57
CA LYS A 391 21.58 12.14 -5.24
C LYS A 391 20.89 11.12 -4.35
N ILE A 392 19.65 11.43 -3.96
CA ILE A 392 18.77 10.51 -3.26
C ILE A 392 17.86 9.83 -4.29
N LYS A 393 17.76 8.51 -4.22
CA LYS A 393 16.87 7.71 -5.06
C LYS A 393 15.49 7.61 -4.42
N LEU A 394 14.47 8.13 -5.09
CA LEU A 394 13.08 7.85 -4.74
C LEU A 394 12.71 6.47 -5.30
N ILE A 395 12.26 5.56 -4.43
CA ILE A 395 11.87 4.20 -4.80
C ILE A 395 10.36 4.14 -4.86
N ASP A 396 9.85 3.84 -6.04
CA ASP A 396 8.45 3.50 -6.28
C ASP A 396 8.29 1.96 -6.23
N PRO A 397 7.56 1.41 -5.24
CA PRO A 397 7.32 -0.03 -5.16
C PRO A 397 6.57 -0.62 -6.37
N ALA A 398 5.83 0.20 -7.14
CA ALA A 398 5.00 -0.25 -8.26
C ALA A 398 5.80 -1.00 -9.33
N PHE A 399 6.95 -0.45 -9.72
CA PHE A 399 7.84 -1.05 -10.72
C PHE A 399 8.32 -2.44 -10.28
N PHE A 400 8.78 -2.55 -9.03
CA PHE A 400 9.28 -3.81 -8.47
C PHE A 400 8.17 -4.84 -8.28
N THR A 401 6.94 -4.39 -7.98
CA THR A 401 5.76 -5.25 -7.85
C THR A 401 5.38 -5.88 -9.18
N ALA A 402 5.38 -5.10 -10.27
CA ALA A 402 5.13 -5.63 -11.62
C ALA A 402 6.18 -6.67 -12.02
N ARG A 403 7.45 -6.40 -11.72
CA ARG A 403 8.56 -7.33 -11.99
C ARG A 403 8.40 -8.65 -11.23
N GLU A 404 8.08 -8.59 -9.95
CA GLU A 404 7.88 -9.77 -9.10
C GLU A 404 6.65 -10.59 -9.52
N LEU A 405 5.54 -9.91 -9.84
CA LEU A 405 4.34 -10.57 -10.37
C LEU A 405 4.65 -11.34 -11.66
N TYR A 406 5.39 -10.74 -12.59
CA TYR A 406 5.75 -11.40 -13.84
C TYR A 406 6.62 -12.64 -13.60
N GLN A 407 7.65 -12.50 -12.76
CA GLN A 407 8.55 -13.61 -12.41
C GLN A 407 7.77 -14.77 -11.78
N SER A 408 6.93 -14.47 -10.79
CA SER A 408 6.09 -15.45 -10.11
C SER A 408 5.14 -16.19 -11.06
N LEU A 409 4.49 -15.48 -11.99
CA LEU A 409 3.61 -16.10 -12.98
C LEU A 409 4.37 -16.89 -14.05
N SER A 410 5.56 -16.45 -14.41
CA SER A 410 6.40 -17.11 -15.41
C SER A 410 6.96 -18.43 -14.90
N GLU A 411 7.55 -18.43 -13.70
CA GLU A 411 8.13 -19.62 -13.04
C GLU A 411 7.10 -20.76 -12.91
N ASP A 412 5.86 -20.40 -12.61
CA ASP A 412 4.75 -21.33 -12.46
C ASP A 412 4.01 -21.68 -13.77
N LYS A 413 4.43 -21.10 -14.91
CA LYS A 413 3.77 -21.26 -16.22
C LYS A 413 2.27 -20.88 -16.17
N ARG A 414 1.98 -19.75 -15.52
CA ARG A 414 0.64 -19.16 -15.31
C ARG A 414 0.32 -17.98 -16.23
N LEU A 415 1.31 -17.48 -16.98
CA LEU A 415 1.08 -16.45 -17.99
C LEU A 415 0.16 -16.96 -19.12
N ASN A 416 -0.75 -16.10 -19.55
CA ASN A 416 -1.71 -16.40 -20.61
C ASN A 416 -1.02 -16.47 -21.97
N SER A 417 -1.21 -17.57 -22.69
CA SER A 417 -0.64 -17.76 -24.04
C SER A 417 -1.39 -17.00 -25.14
N LYS A 418 -2.66 -16.68 -24.89
CA LYS A 418 -3.57 -15.89 -25.74
C LYS A 418 -4.29 -14.86 -24.87
N ALA A 419 -4.75 -13.75 -25.46
CA ALA A 419 -5.55 -12.76 -24.74
C ALA A 419 -6.74 -13.44 -24.03
N ALA A 420 -6.90 -13.14 -22.73
CA ALA A 420 -7.96 -13.69 -21.92
C ALA A 420 -9.32 -13.07 -22.31
N ASN A 421 -10.20 -13.85 -22.95
CA ASN A 421 -11.57 -13.44 -23.31
C ASN A 421 -12.61 -13.81 -22.23
N ALA A 422 -12.20 -14.12 -21.00
CA ALA A 422 -13.10 -14.66 -19.98
C ALA A 422 -14.13 -13.63 -19.46
N GLN A 423 -13.85 -12.33 -19.58
CA GLN A 423 -14.59 -11.27 -18.87
C GLN A 423 -15.36 -10.29 -19.77
N GLY A 424 -15.37 -10.50 -21.10
CA GLY A 424 -16.01 -9.58 -22.05
C GLY A 424 -15.24 -8.27 -22.28
N THR A 425 -14.45 -7.82 -21.29
CA THR A 425 -13.50 -6.69 -21.36
C THR A 425 -12.16 -7.12 -20.75
N ARG A 426 -11.08 -6.36 -21.00
CA ARG A 426 -9.74 -6.68 -20.45
C ARG A 426 -9.59 -6.31 -18.97
N GLY A 427 -10.42 -5.42 -18.44
CA GLY A 427 -10.40 -5.01 -17.03
C GLY A 427 -11.80 -4.87 -16.46
N GLU A 428 -12.03 -5.42 -15.28
CA GLU A 428 -13.22 -5.15 -14.47
C GLU A 428 -12.84 -4.32 -13.25
N PHE A 429 -13.61 -3.29 -12.94
CA PHE A 429 -13.25 -2.34 -11.89
C PHE A 429 -14.41 -2.20 -10.91
N TYR A 430 -14.11 -2.38 -9.62
CA TYR A 430 -15.08 -2.31 -8.53
C TYR A 430 -14.63 -1.38 -7.42
N VAL A 431 -15.61 -0.77 -6.75
CA VAL A 431 -15.42 0.08 -5.58
C VAL A 431 -16.40 -0.31 -4.49
N THR A 432 -15.97 -0.28 -3.23
CA THR A 432 -16.89 -0.47 -2.11
C THR A 432 -17.62 0.82 -1.77
N VAL A 433 -18.92 0.69 -1.54
CA VAL A 433 -19.79 1.76 -1.05
C VAL A 433 -20.56 1.27 0.17
N PRO A 434 -21.02 2.16 1.07
CA PRO A 434 -21.97 1.76 2.12
C PRO A 434 -23.17 1.01 1.54
N SER A 435 -23.58 -0.05 2.21
CA SER A 435 -24.81 -0.78 1.86
C SER A 435 -26.02 0.15 1.99
N GLU A 436 -27.08 -0.07 1.20
CA GLU A 436 -28.30 0.74 1.36
C GLU A 436 -28.97 0.46 2.72
N GLY A 437 -29.74 1.43 3.23
CA GLY A 437 -30.43 1.31 4.52
C GLY A 437 -29.55 1.63 5.73
N GLN A 438 -28.30 2.06 5.54
CA GLN A 438 -27.47 2.59 6.62
C GLN A 438 -28.15 3.81 7.25
N SER A 439 -28.10 3.89 8.59
CA SER A 439 -28.71 4.99 9.32
C SER A 439 -27.96 6.29 9.04
N ARG A 440 -28.65 7.44 9.11
CA ARG A 440 -28.07 8.74 8.77
C ARG A 440 -26.87 9.11 9.65
N GLU A 441 -26.81 8.59 10.87
CA GLU A 441 -25.74 8.84 11.84
C GLU A 441 -24.44 8.12 11.45
N ARG A 442 -24.51 7.12 10.57
CA ARG A 442 -23.35 6.37 10.07
C ARG A 442 -22.77 6.97 8.79
N LEU A 443 -23.49 7.87 8.13
CA LEU A 443 -23.10 8.44 6.86
C LEU A 443 -22.73 9.93 7.00
N ASN A 444 -21.70 10.35 6.26
CA ASN A 444 -21.34 11.75 6.13
C ASN A 444 -22.20 12.45 5.05
N ASP A 445 -21.98 13.74 4.86
CA ASP A 445 -22.70 14.61 3.91
C ASP A 445 -22.52 14.21 2.45
N VAL A 446 -21.50 13.41 2.13
CA VAL A 446 -21.24 12.87 0.79
C VAL A 446 -21.57 11.38 0.66
N GLY A 447 -22.27 10.80 1.66
CA GLY A 447 -22.79 9.44 1.62
C GLY A 447 -21.78 8.31 1.94
N GLY A 448 -20.54 8.65 2.33
CA GLY A 448 -19.56 7.69 2.85
C GLY A 448 -19.71 7.47 4.36
N PHE A 449 -18.99 6.50 4.95
CA PHE A 449 -19.05 6.31 6.41
C PHE A 449 -18.44 7.48 7.19
N THR A 450 -19.07 7.84 8.31
CA THR A 450 -18.50 8.75 9.31
C THR A 450 -17.22 8.17 9.92
N TYR A 451 -16.34 9.03 10.44
CA TYR A 451 -15.11 8.60 11.11
C TYR A 451 -15.45 7.67 12.29
N GLU A 452 -16.40 8.08 13.11
CA GLU A 452 -16.85 7.38 14.32
C GLU A 452 -17.38 5.99 13.99
N PHE A 453 -18.20 5.85 12.94
CA PHE A 453 -18.68 4.54 12.52
C PHE A 453 -17.56 3.70 11.91
N LYS A 454 -16.78 4.28 10.98
CA LYS A 454 -15.73 3.59 10.24
C LYS A 454 -14.73 2.91 11.18
N TYR A 455 -14.28 3.65 12.17
CA TYR A 455 -13.24 3.29 13.12
C TYR A 455 -13.78 2.74 14.45
N GLY A 456 -15.08 2.88 14.70
CA GLY A 456 -15.76 2.30 15.87
C GLY A 456 -16.05 0.80 15.75
N ARG A 457 -16.16 0.28 14.52
CA ARG A 457 -16.47 -1.14 14.23
C ARG A 457 -15.52 -2.13 14.91
N LEU A 458 -16.04 -3.31 15.19
CA LEU A 458 -15.36 -4.42 15.86
C LEU A 458 -15.10 -5.55 14.86
N SER A 459 -14.07 -6.33 15.13
CA SER A 459 -13.72 -7.50 14.33
C SER A 459 -14.62 -8.70 14.61
N GLY A 460 -14.65 -9.65 13.67
CA GLY A 460 -15.37 -10.92 13.76
C GLY A 460 -16.74 -10.94 13.07
N GLU A 461 -17.20 -9.81 12.53
CA GLU A 461 -18.47 -9.75 11.79
C GLU A 461 -18.29 -10.25 10.37
N VAL A 462 -18.96 -11.35 10.00
CA VAL A 462 -18.89 -11.93 8.65
C VAL A 462 -19.68 -11.08 7.65
N SER A 463 -20.83 -10.55 8.06
CA SER A 463 -21.61 -9.64 7.22
C SER A 463 -20.86 -8.32 7.01
N SER A 464 -21.19 -7.62 5.92
CA SER A 464 -20.56 -6.35 5.57
C SER A 464 -21.61 -5.24 5.55
N ASP A 465 -21.27 -4.13 6.22
CA ASP A 465 -22.01 -2.87 6.12
C ASP A 465 -21.81 -2.15 4.79
N PHE A 466 -20.93 -2.68 3.94
CA PHE A 466 -20.55 -2.16 2.63
C PHE A 466 -20.71 -3.25 1.55
N ARG A 467 -20.73 -2.81 0.30
CA ARG A 467 -20.90 -3.66 -0.89
C ARG A 467 -19.98 -3.21 -2.01
N ALA A 468 -19.43 -4.16 -2.75
CA ALA A 468 -18.63 -3.88 -3.94
C ALA A 468 -19.54 -3.71 -5.16
N VAL A 469 -19.48 -2.55 -5.78
CA VAL A 469 -20.23 -2.20 -6.99
C VAL A 469 -19.27 -1.86 -8.14
N PRO A 470 -19.67 -1.99 -9.41
CA PRO A 470 -18.88 -1.50 -10.53
C PRO A 470 -18.52 -0.02 -10.36
N PHE A 471 -17.37 0.41 -10.88
CA PHE A 471 -17.04 1.84 -10.92
C PHE A 471 -18.01 2.63 -11.80
N ASP A 472 -18.45 3.79 -11.30
CA ASP A 472 -19.28 4.74 -12.02
C ASP A 472 -18.96 6.19 -11.61
N GLU A 473 -19.31 7.16 -12.46
CA GLU A 473 -19.16 8.57 -12.15
C GLU A 473 -19.91 9.00 -10.87
N SER A 474 -21.01 8.33 -10.53
CA SER A 474 -21.76 8.60 -9.30
C SER A 474 -21.01 8.20 -8.02
N ASN A 475 -20.08 7.25 -8.09
CA ASN A 475 -19.32 6.76 -6.93
C ASN A 475 -17.85 7.23 -6.91
N LEU A 476 -17.39 7.88 -7.98
CA LEU A 476 -16.09 8.55 -8.05
C LEU A 476 -16.25 10.06 -8.21
N GLY A 477 -15.78 10.82 -7.22
CA GLY A 477 -15.76 12.27 -7.31
C GLY A 477 -15.00 12.79 -8.55
N THR A 478 -15.46 13.90 -9.13
CA THR A 478 -14.90 14.50 -10.36
C THR A 478 -13.40 14.79 -10.28
N GLY A 479 -12.92 15.20 -9.10
CA GLY A 479 -11.49 15.42 -8.84
C GLY A 479 -10.65 14.14 -8.95
N VAL A 480 -11.18 13.00 -8.50
CA VAL A 480 -10.53 11.69 -8.60
C VAL A 480 -10.50 11.24 -10.06
N LEU A 481 -11.63 11.31 -10.77
CA LEU A 481 -11.71 10.93 -12.18
C LEU A 481 -10.70 11.69 -13.06
N ARG A 482 -10.63 13.01 -12.91
CA ARG A 482 -9.65 13.84 -13.63
C ARG A 482 -8.21 13.41 -13.32
N ARG A 483 -7.88 13.16 -12.05
CA ARG A 483 -6.54 12.69 -11.65
C ARG A 483 -6.24 11.33 -12.29
N LEU A 484 -7.20 10.41 -12.30
CA LEU A 484 -7.02 9.09 -12.91
C LEU A 484 -6.76 9.20 -14.41
N GLN A 485 -7.54 10.03 -15.11
CA GLN A 485 -7.35 10.30 -16.54
C GLN A 485 -5.95 10.87 -16.84
N GLU A 486 -5.45 11.78 -16.00
CA GLU A 486 -4.14 12.41 -16.19
C GLU A 486 -2.95 11.50 -15.81
N ARG A 487 -3.09 10.67 -14.77
CA ARG A 487 -1.96 9.98 -14.14
C ARG A 487 -1.88 8.49 -14.47
N VAL A 488 -2.99 7.84 -14.80
CA VAL A 488 -3.05 6.41 -15.13
C VAL A 488 -3.82 6.19 -16.44
N PRO A 489 -3.34 6.75 -17.58
CA PRO A 489 -4.09 6.77 -18.83
C PRO A 489 -4.38 5.38 -19.42
N THR A 490 -3.51 4.39 -19.17
CA THR A 490 -3.70 3.02 -19.66
C THR A 490 -4.84 2.35 -18.89
N VAL A 491 -4.83 2.49 -17.56
CA VAL A 491 -5.93 2.06 -16.69
C VAL A 491 -7.22 2.79 -17.02
N TRP A 492 -7.17 4.10 -17.25
CA TRP A 492 -8.33 4.90 -17.61
C TRP A 492 -9.01 4.35 -18.87
N SER A 493 -8.24 3.98 -19.90
CA SER A 493 -8.79 3.34 -21.10
C SER A 493 -9.54 2.05 -20.81
N LEU A 494 -9.01 1.18 -19.93
CA LEU A 494 -9.68 -0.07 -19.54
C LEU A 494 -10.92 0.20 -18.68
N LEU A 495 -10.86 1.19 -17.80
CA LEU A 495 -12.00 1.60 -16.98
C LEU A 495 -13.14 2.15 -17.84
N SER A 496 -12.83 2.98 -18.85
CA SER A 496 -13.81 3.44 -19.84
C SER A 496 -14.41 2.28 -20.64
N GLU A 497 -13.58 1.34 -21.13
CA GLU A 497 -14.05 0.13 -21.82
C GLU A 497 -15.02 -0.67 -20.94
N PHE A 498 -14.66 -0.90 -19.67
CA PHE A 498 -15.52 -1.60 -18.72
C PHE A 498 -16.87 -0.90 -18.54
N ARG A 499 -16.87 0.42 -18.34
CA ARG A 499 -18.09 1.21 -18.16
C ARG A 499 -19.01 1.19 -19.37
N GLU A 500 -18.43 1.28 -20.56
CA GLU A 500 -19.21 1.40 -21.81
C GLU A 500 -19.69 0.04 -22.35
N GLN A 501 -18.89 -1.01 -22.19
CA GLN A 501 -19.09 -2.28 -22.88
C GLN A 501 -19.55 -3.43 -21.97
N SER A 502 -19.28 -3.36 -20.66
CA SER A 502 -19.63 -4.45 -19.74
C SER A 502 -21.10 -4.44 -19.37
N ASP A 503 -21.77 -5.57 -19.57
CA ASP A 503 -23.13 -5.79 -19.06
C ASP A 503 -23.19 -5.86 -17.52
N LYS A 504 -22.05 -5.81 -16.83
CA LYS A 504 -22.01 -5.75 -15.36
C LYS A 504 -22.33 -4.35 -14.81
N VAL A 505 -22.23 -3.32 -15.65
CA VAL A 505 -22.43 -1.91 -15.31
C VAL A 505 -23.86 -1.45 -15.65
N LYS A 506 -24.51 -2.12 -16.61
CA LYS A 506 -25.91 -1.91 -16.99
C LYS A 506 -26.84 -2.65 -16.03
#